data_AF-A0A939B9E1-F1
#
_entry.id   AF-A0A939B9E1-F1
#
_cell.length_a   1.000
_cell.length_b   1.000
_cell.length_c   1.000
_cell.angle_alpha   90.00
_cell.angle_beta   90.00
_cell.angle_gamma   90.00
#
_symmetry.space_group_name_H-M   'P 1'
#
loop_
_entity.id
_entity.type
_entity.pdbx_description
1 polymer ?
#
loop_
_entity_poly.entity_id
_entity_poly.type
_entity_poly.pdbx_seq_one_letter_code
_entity_poly.pdbx_strand_id
1 'polypeptide(L)'
;MVHDDEWSELSDSYAEHTPQIVGEVIHPRRPLTAADLDDIFAGRPLAEQPRQQASVMCKTYLTPDMASMADMQARKEHLSRAALLRKALAAYLNDPTQANARIPQTA
;
A
#
# COMPACT_ATOMS: atom_id res chain seq x y z
N MET A 1 -19.35 19.87 5.32
CA MET A 1 -19.50 19.02 4.13
C MET A 1 -18.31 19.33 3.27
N VAL A 2 -17.32 18.43 3.23
CA VAL A 2 -16.18 18.53 2.31
C VAL A 2 -16.67 17.83 1.06
N HIS A 3 -16.68 18.53 -0.07
CA HIS A 3 -17.19 17.99 -1.33
C HIS A 3 -16.14 17.03 -1.90
N ASP A 4 -16.55 15.85 -2.39
CA ASP A 4 -15.63 14.86 -2.98
C ASP A 4 -14.83 15.41 -4.18
N ASP A 5 -15.33 16.47 -4.82
CA ASP A 5 -14.67 17.19 -5.91
C ASP A 5 -13.38 17.89 -5.44
N GLU A 6 -13.31 18.26 -4.17
CA GLU A 6 -12.19 19.02 -3.60
C GLU A 6 -10.93 18.16 -3.49
N TRP A 7 -11.07 16.84 -3.30
CA TRP A 7 -9.93 15.91 -3.24
C TRP A 7 -9.32 15.58 -4.60
N SER A 8 -10.16 15.51 -5.64
CA SER A 8 -9.68 15.27 -7.01
C SER A 8 -8.90 16.49 -7.52
N GLU A 9 -9.43 17.69 -7.31
CA GLU A 9 -8.73 18.94 -7.66
C GLU A 9 -7.44 19.13 -6.84
N LEU A 10 -7.44 18.78 -5.56
CA LEU A 10 -6.22 18.84 -4.73
C LEU A 10 -5.17 17.81 -5.18
N SER A 11 -5.60 16.61 -5.58
CA SER A 11 -4.75 15.54 -6.10
C SER A 11 -4.08 15.96 -7.40
N ASP A 12 -4.86 16.52 -8.33
CA ASP A 12 -4.37 16.98 -9.62
C ASP A 12 -3.40 18.17 -9.46
N SER A 13 -3.71 19.12 -8.58
CA SER A 13 -2.82 20.24 -8.23
C SER A 13 -1.50 19.76 -7.60
N TYR A 14 -1.54 18.76 -6.72
CA TYR A 14 -0.33 18.15 -6.17
C TYR A 14 0.48 17.44 -7.26
N ALA A 15 -0.16 16.70 -8.16
CA ALA A 15 0.51 16.01 -9.27
C ALA A 15 1.19 17.00 -10.24
N GLU A 16 0.56 18.14 -10.52
CA GLU A 16 1.07 19.19 -11.41
C GLU A 16 2.31 19.91 -10.83
N HIS A 17 2.46 19.93 -9.50
CA HIS A 17 3.60 20.53 -8.79
C HIS A 17 4.58 19.52 -8.19
N THR A 18 4.34 18.22 -8.38
CA THR A 18 5.30 17.19 -7.96
C THR A 18 6.48 17.26 -8.92
N PRO A 19 7.73 17.48 -8.45
CA PRO A 19 8.89 17.38 -9.32
C PRO A 19 8.88 16.00 -9.99
N GLN A 20 9.44 15.89 -11.19
CA GLN A 20 9.64 14.63 -11.93
C GLN A 20 10.63 13.69 -11.21
N ILE A 21 10.39 13.41 -9.93
CA ILE A 21 10.95 12.32 -9.15
C ILE A 21 9.97 11.15 -9.24
N VAL A 22 9.45 10.90 -10.44
CA VAL A 22 9.08 9.55 -10.78
C VAL A 22 10.41 8.91 -11.14
N GLY A 23 11.04 8.26 -10.17
CA GLY A 23 12.19 7.38 -10.44
C GLY A 23 11.82 6.37 -11.52
N GLU A 24 12.81 5.71 -12.14
CA GLU A 24 12.54 4.71 -13.17
C GLU A 24 11.37 3.80 -12.76
N VAL A 25 10.40 3.63 -13.66
CA VAL A 25 9.25 2.76 -13.41
C VAL A 25 9.77 1.34 -13.25
N ILE A 26 9.87 0.90 -12.01
CA ILE A 26 10.33 -0.45 -11.68
C ILE A 26 9.20 -1.39 -12.08
N HIS A 27 9.42 -2.13 -13.17
CA HIS A 27 8.58 -3.25 -13.56
C HIS A 27 9.16 -4.50 -12.89
N PRO A 28 8.57 -5.00 -11.80
CA PRO A 28 9.11 -6.16 -11.10
C PRO A 28 9.09 -7.35 -12.05
N ARG A 29 10.25 -7.98 -12.29
CA ARG A 29 10.34 -9.23 -13.08
C ARG A 29 9.79 -10.45 -12.33
N ARG A 30 9.43 -10.27 -11.06
CA ARG A 30 8.87 -11.27 -10.15
C ARG A 30 7.76 -10.63 -9.31
N PRO A 31 6.83 -11.40 -8.75
CA PRO A 31 5.85 -10.88 -7.82
C PRO A 31 6.50 -10.14 -6.64
N LEU A 32 5.91 -9.01 -6.27
CA LEU A 32 6.26 -8.23 -5.09
C LEU A 32 5.85 -8.96 -3.82
N THR A 33 6.73 -8.95 -2.84
CA THR A 33 6.50 -9.50 -1.50
C THR A 33 6.33 -8.38 -0.48
N ALA A 34 5.89 -8.72 0.73
CA ALA A 34 5.84 -7.75 1.82
C ALA A 34 7.22 -7.17 2.17
N ALA A 35 8.31 -7.92 1.95
CA ALA A 35 9.67 -7.43 2.17
C ALA A 35 10.12 -6.43 1.09
N ASP A 36 9.67 -6.61 -0.15
CA ASP A 36 9.95 -5.66 -1.24
C ASP A 36 9.32 -4.29 -0.95
N LEU A 37 8.15 -4.27 -0.30
CA LEU A 37 7.53 -3.02 0.14
C LEU A 37 8.38 -2.27 1.17
N ASP A 38 9.05 -2.97 2.09
CA ASP A 38 9.92 -2.32 3.08
C ASP A 38 11.13 -1.65 2.39
N ASP A 39 11.69 -2.28 1.35
CA ASP A 39 12.76 -1.68 0.55
C ASP A 39 12.23 -0.46 -0.26
N ILE A 40 11.04 -0.57 -0.87
CA ILE A 40 10.40 0.55 -1.59
C ILE A 40 10.16 1.73 -0.65
N PHE A 41 9.54 1.51 0.51
CA PHE A 41 9.27 2.58 1.47
C PHE A 41 10.55 3.17 2.07
N ALA A 42 11.65 2.42 2.10
CA ALA A 42 12.96 2.89 2.54
C ALA A 42 13.75 3.63 1.44
N GLY A 43 13.24 3.71 0.21
CA GLY A 43 13.98 4.22 -0.95
C GLY A 43 15.19 3.34 -1.34
N ARG A 44 15.16 2.05 -0.96
CA ARG A 44 16.22 1.09 -1.29
C ARG A 44 15.91 0.43 -2.63
N PRO A 45 16.95 0.14 -3.45
CA PRO A 45 16.75 -0.68 -4.65
C PRO A 45 16.19 -2.04 -4.28
N LEU A 46 15.26 -2.61 -5.07
CA LEU A 46 14.75 -3.95 -4.82
C LEU A 46 15.89 -4.97 -4.80
N ALA A 47 15.90 -5.81 -3.76
CA ALA A 47 16.89 -6.86 -3.63
C ALA A 47 16.50 -8.11 -4.44
N GLU A 48 17.49 -8.81 -5.00
CA GLU A 48 17.25 -10.14 -5.57
C GLU A 48 16.93 -11.19 -4.49
N GLN A 49 17.46 -11.00 -3.28
CA GLN A 49 17.19 -11.85 -2.12
C GLN A 49 16.57 -11.05 -0.98
N PRO A 50 15.67 -11.64 -0.16
CA PRO A 50 15.11 -10.96 1.00
C PRO A 50 16.23 -10.47 1.94
N ARG A 51 16.25 -9.16 2.21
CA ARG A 51 17.18 -8.54 3.16
C ARG A 51 16.51 -8.32 4.51
N GLN A 52 17.32 -7.94 5.51
CA GLN A 52 16.77 -7.52 6.79
C GLN A 52 15.76 -6.38 6.60
N GLN A 53 14.66 -6.48 7.33
CA GLN A 53 13.58 -5.51 7.32
C GLN A 53 14.12 -4.09 7.49
N ALA A 54 13.76 -3.21 6.56
CA ALA A 54 14.06 -1.79 6.70
C ALA A 54 13.24 -1.22 7.86
N SER A 55 13.88 -0.48 8.77
CA SER A 55 13.16 0.25 9.82
C SER A 55 12.51 1.48 9.20
N VAL A 56 11.32 1.30 8.62
CA VAL A 56 10.56 2.38 8.00
C VAL A 56 9.27 2.59 8.76
N MET A 57 9.05 3.83 9.19
CA MET A 57 7.77 4.25 9.76
C MET A 57 6.88 4.77 8.64
N CYS A 58 5.92 3.94 8.20
CA CYS A 58 4.88 4.34 7.28
C CYS A 58 3.61 4.71 8.06
N LYS A 59 3.03 5.87 7.76
CA LYS A 59 1.72 6.26 8.29
C LYS A 59 0.65 5.70 7.37
N THR A 60 -0.23 4.87 7.93
CA THR A 60 -1.44 4.42 7.25
C THR A 60 -2.65 5.07 7.89
N TYR A 61 -3.53 5.63 7.06
CA TYR A 61 -4.79 6.21 7.49
C TYR A 61 -5.90 5.23 7.11
N LEU A 62 -6.63 4.75 8.11
CA LEU A 62 -7.77 3.85 7.95
C LEU A 62 -8.99 4.51 8.56
N THR A 63 -10.15 4.31 7.96
CA THR A 63 -11.41 4.61 8.64
C THR A 63 -11.57 3.69 9.87
N PRO A 64 -12.39 4.07 10.87
CA PRO A 64 -12.61 3.24 12.06
C PRO A 64 -13.07 1.81 11.72
N ASP A 65 -13.92 1.65 10.71
CA ASP A 65 -14.43 0.35 10.26
C ASP A 65 -13.32 -0.48 9.60
N MET A 66 -12.51 0.14 8.74
CA MET A 66 -11.35 -0.51 8.11
C MET A 66 -10.33 -0.95 9.16
N ALA A 67 -10.07 -0.11 10.17
CA ALA A 67 -9.17 -0.46 11.27
C ALA A 67 -9.69 -1.68 12.06
N SER A 68 -10.99 -1.72 12.34
CA SER A 68 -11.63 -2.84 13.04
C SER A 68 -11.55 -4.13 12.23
N MET A 69 -11.84 -4.07 10.93
CA MET A 69 -11.71 -5.22 10.02
C MET A 69 -10.26 -5.71 9.93
N ALA A 70 -9.30 -4.79 9.80
CA ALA A 70 -7.89 -5.10 9.76
C ALA A 70 -7.43 -5.77 11.07
N ASP A 71 -7.88 -5.29 12.23
CA ASP A 71 -7.53 -5.87 13.53
C ASP A 71 -8.10 -7.30 13.69
N MET A 72 -9.36 -7.53 13.26
CA MET A 72 -9.95 -8.87 13.26
C MET A 72 -9.17 -9.83 12.35
N GLN A 73 -8.84 -9.41 11.14
CA GLN A 73 -8.12 -10.24 10.18
C GLN A 73 -6.68 -10.49 10.64
N ALA A 74 -6.01 -9.49 11.21
CA ALA A 74 -4.66 -9.63 11.74
C ALA A 74 -4.61 -10.66 12.87
N ARG A 75 -5.59 -10.67 13.77
CA ARG A 75 -5.73 -11.70 14.82
C ARG A 75 -5.93 -13.09 14.23
N LYS A 76 -6.81 -13.22 13.23
CA LYS A 76 -7.08 -14.50 12.56
C LYS A 76 -5.84 -15.09 11.89
N GLU A 77 -4.98 -14.24 11.32
CA GLU A 77 -3.75 -14.65 10.64
C GLU A 77 -2.52 -14.68 11.56
N HIS A 78 -2.67 -14.35 12.85
CA HIS A 78 -1.56 -14.20 13.81
C HIS A 78 -0.48 -13.22 13.32
N LEU A 79 -0.90 -12.13 12.67
CA LEU A 79 -0.03 -11.07 12.16
C LEU A 79 -0.24 -9.77 12.94
N SER A 80 0.75 -8.87 12.88
CA SER A 80 0.51 -7.48 13.24
C SER A 80 -0.32 -6.80 12.16
N ARG A 81 -1.10 -5.77 12.53
CA ARG A 81 -1.86 -4.96 11.54
C ARG A 81 -0.96 -4.42 10.43
N ALA A 82 0.24 -3.97 10.79
CA ALA A 82 1.20 -3.44 9.82
C ALA A 82 1.71 -4.52 8.84
N ALA A 83 1.89 -5.77 9.29
CA ALA A 83 2.25 -6.89 8.42
C ALA A 83 1.08 -7.29 7.51
N LEU A 84 -0.15 -7.29 8.02
CA LEU A 84 -1.35 -7.55 7.24
C LEU A 84 -1.53 -6.53 6.11
N LEU A 85 -1.39 -5.23 6.40
CA LEU A 85 -1.54 -4.16 5.40
C LEU A 85 -0.47 -4.26 4.30
N ARG A 86 0.79 -4.57 4.66
CA ARG A 86 1.85 -4.83 3.67
C ARG A 86 1.52 -6.03 2.80
N LYS A 87 1.05 -7.13 3.38
CA LYS A 87 0.61 -8.32 2.64
C LYS A 87 -0.52 -8.00 1.67
N ALA A 88 -1.52 -7.24 2.12
CA ALA A 88 -2.66 -6.82 1.29
C ALA A 88 -2.21 -5.91 0.13
N LEU A 89 -1.32 -4.95 0.39
CA LEU A 89 -0.78 -4.07 -0.63
C LEU A 89 0.05 -4.84 -1.66
N ALA A 90 0.92 -5.76 -1.23
CA ALA A 90 1.70 -6.59 -2.14
C ALA A 90 0.79 -7.45 -3.04
N ALA A 91 -0.30 -7.99 -2.49
CA ALA A 91 -1.28 -8.74 -3.28
C ALA A 91 -1.97 -7.84 -4.33
N TYR A 92 -2.41 -6.65 -3.93
CA TYR A 92 -3.02 -5.67 -4.85
C TYR A 92 -2.09 -5.27 -5.99
N LEU A 93 -0.82 -4.99 -5.70
CA LEU A 93 0.15 -4.57 -6.72
C LEU A 93 0.53 -5.68 -7.70
N ASN A 94 0.46 -6.94 -7.28
CA ASN A 94 0.71 -8.08 -8.18
C ASN A 94 -0.51 -8.42 -9.06
N ASP A 95 -1.71 -8.27 -8.52
CA ASP A 95 -2.95 -8.54 -9.25
C ASP A 95 -4.09 -7.62 -8.73
N PRO A 96 -4.25 -6.44 -9.36
CA PRO A 96 -5.28 -5.47 -8.97
C PRO A 96 -6.70 -6.02 -9.16
N THR A 97 -6.88 -6.95 -10.09
CA THR A 97 -8.20 -7.50 -10.44
C THR A 97 -8.72 -8.47 -9.38
N GLN A 98 -7.83 -9.22 -8.72
CA GLN A 98 -8.21 -10.09 -7.60
C GLN A 98 -8.46 -9.32 -6.30
N ALA A 99 -7.82 -8.17 -6.10
CA ALA A 99 -7.99 -7.40 -4.88
C ALA A 99 -9.36 -6.69 -4.80
N ASN A 100 -9.90 -6.26 -5.94
CA ASN A 100 -11.24 -5.64 -6.02
C ASN A 100 -12.40 -6.63 -5.78
N ALA A 101 -12.16 -7.94 -5.92
CA ALA A 101 -13.20 -8.96 -5.67
C ALA A 101 -13.50 -9.19 -4.17
N ARG A 102 -12.68 -8.63 -3.25
CA ARG A 102 -12.77 -8.87 -1.80
C ARG A 102 -13.20 -7.66 -0.98
N ILE A 103 -13.34 -6.49 -1.58
CA ILE A 103 -13.93 -5.33 -0.91
C ILE A 103 -15.42 -5.38 -1.24
N PRO A 104 -16.30 -5.77 -0.30
CA PRO A 104 -17.73 -5.70 -0.55
C PRO A 104 -18.06 -4.25 -0.90
N GLN A 105 -18.59 -4.05 -2.10
CA GLN A 105 -19.20 -2.78 -2.45
C GLN A 105 -20.40 -2.62 -1.52
N THR A 106 -20.28 -1.74 -0.53
CA THR A 106 -21.45 -1.23 0.18
C THR A 106 -22.28 -0.48 -0.84
N ALA A 107 -23.44 -1.06 -1.15
CA ALA A 107 -24.52 -0.45 -1.92
C ALA A 107 -25.11 0.77 -1.21
#